data_AF-A0A971QBK8-F1
#
_entry.id   AF-A0A971QBK8-F1
#
_cell.length_a   1.000
_cell.length_b   1.000
_cell.length_c   1.000
_cell.angle_alpha   90.00
_cell.angle_beta   90.00
_cell.angle_gamma   90.00
#
_symmetry.space_group_name_H-M   'P 1'
#
loop_
_entity.id
_entity.type
_entity.pdbx_description
1 polymer ?
#
loop_
_entity_poly.entity_id
_entity_poly.type
_entity_poly.pdbx_seq_one_letter_code
_entity_poly.pdbx_strand_id
1 'polypeptide(L)'
;MITEQDTLHEAAMDYRAAGLCALPAIRAEKRPAVGQWKRYRKRLPTEAELSAWFANEPDAICILCGKASNHLEIIDFDAQGELFTAWSECVPADLRRRVVVERTQSGGYHAIYRCEREVCGSMKLTQRRLGDKIVTLIETRGEGGLFLCAPTPGYEVIQGDLCDLPVLTEAERDVLLRTAWELNEYVPPVVDCPPHSGVVGQRGPSSAAQSACALHNADRPGDDFNKRGDVRAVLRQHGWTLAKSGENEYWRRPGKTSGWSATLKDNIFYVFSANAAPFEPNRAYSPFSVYTLLNHGGDWAQAASSLRLSGYGGDSLLDSTRGVDISGIIDQSQADVADNTDTSSAVPEIPDPGPMPPEMLRMPGFVSEVMDYCLMTAPYPNPVMAFAGALSLLAFLAGRKVRDSGDNRTNIYLLGLAHSAAGKDWPRKVNTRIVHEVGMANCLGERFASGEGIQDALFQTPSMLFQTDEIDGMLQSINKAKDARHEAIMSTLLTMYSSANSVFPMRRKAGKESPGVINQPNLVIFGTAIPNHYYEALSERMLTNGFFARMIILEAGPRGTGQEPSIRDLPPRVLATAKWWADYRPGTGNLEDWHPVPA
;
A
#
# COMPACT_ATOMS: atom_id res chain seq x y z
N MET A 1 9.01 -46.92 -30.62
CA MET A 1 8.74 -46.71 -29.18
C MET A 1 8.47 -45.24 -29.04
N ILE A 2 7.19 -44.85 -28.90
CA ILE A 2 6.82 -43.47 -28.57
C ILE A 2 7.21 -43.32 -27.10
N THR A 3 8.12 -42.39 -26.80
CA THR A 3 8.52 -42.14 -25.41
C THR A 3 7.47 -41.27 -24.73
N GLU A 4 7.33 -41.32 -23.40
CA GLU A 4 6.47 -40.38 -22.63
C GLU A 4 6.86 -38.89 -22.82
N GLN A 5 7.98 -38.62 -23.51
CA GLN A 5 8.51 -37.29 -23.78
C GLN A 5 8.00 -36.74 -25.12
N ASP A 6 7.80 -37.61 -26.12
CA ASP A 6 7.16 -37.23 -27.40
C ASP A 6 5.72 -36.74 -27.16
N THR A 7 5.04 -37.30 -26.15
CA THR A 7 3.65 -36.97 -25.82
C THR A 7 3.49 -35.60 -25.15
N LEU A 8 4.48 -35.10 -24.39
CA LEU A 8 4.41 -33.77 -23.76
C LEU A 8 4.61 -32.64 -24.79
N HIS A 9 5.51 -32.84 -25.77
CA HIS A 9 5.69 -31.89 -26.86
C HIS A 9 4.47 -31.82 -27.77
N GLU A 10 3.93 -32.98 -28.17
CA GLU A 10 2.69 -33.07 -28.95
C GLU A 10 1.54 -32.38 -28.22
N ALA A 11 1.32 -32.69 -26.94
CA ALA A 11 0.29 -32.04 -26.13
C ALA A 11 0.47 -30.51 -26.04
N ALA A 12 1.71 -30.02 -25.91
CA ALA A 12 1.97 -28.58 -25.89
C ALA A 12 1.59 -27.90 -27.22
N MET A 13 1.83 -28.58 -28.34
CA MET A 13 1.47 -28.11 -29.67
C MET A 13 -0.06 -28.11 -29.86
N ASP A 14 -0.74 -29.16 -29.40
CA ASP A 14 -2.20 -29.27 -29.44
C ASP A 14 -2.87 -28.20 -28.57
N TYR A 15 -2.38 -27.98 -27.34
CA TYR A 15 -2.85 -26.91 -26.47
C TYR A 15 -2.66 -25.54 -27.08
N ARG A 16 -1.49 -25.29 -27.70
CA ARG A 16 -1.26 -24.04 -28.42
C ARG A 16 -2.25 -23.88 -29.58
N ALA A 17 -2.51 -24.93 -30.36
CA ALA A 17 -3.47 -24.91 -31.47
C ALA A 17 -4.90 -24.62 -30.97
N ALA A 18 -5.26 -25.14 -29.80
CA ALA A 18 -6.51 -24.84 -29.10
C ALA A 18 -6.56 -23.42 -28.50
N GLY A 19 -5.49 -22.63 -28.60
CA GLY A 19 -5.40 -21.26 -28.07
C GLY A 19 -5.07 -21.20 -26.56
N LEU A 20 -4.39 -22.22 -26.04
CA LEU A 20 -3.91 -22.28 -24.65
C LEU A 20 -2.42 -21.96 -24.58
N CYS A 21 -2.05 -21.15 -23.60
CA CYS A 21 -0.67 -20.80 -23.33
C CYS A 21 0.01 -21.90 -22.50
N ALA A 22 0.44 -22.97 -23.18
CA ALA A 22 1.17 -24.08 -22.57
C ALA A 22 2.67 -23.78 -22.46
N LEU A 23 3.28 -24.11 -21.31
CA LEU A 23 4.69 -23.89 -21.01
C LEU A 23 5.28 -25.14 -20.32
N PRO A 24 6.57 -25.45 -20.54
CA PRO A 24 7.24 -26.50 -19.78
C PRO A 24 7.31 -26.11 -18.31
N ALA A 25 7.17 -27.08 -17.41
CA ALA A 25 7.15 -26.87 -15.97
C ALA A 25 8.17 -27.77 -15.26
N ILE A 26 8.56 -27.34 -14.07
CA ILE A 26 9.32 -28.15 -13.11
C ILE A 26 8.29 -28.78 -12.17
N ARG A 27 8.05 -30.09 -12.30
CA ARG A 27 6.95 -30.77 -11.59
C ARG A 27 7.02 -30.61 -10.07
N ALA A 28 8.21 -30.79 -9.50
CA ALA A 28 8.43 -30.73 -8.06
C ALA A 28 8.11 -29.34 -7.45
N GLU A 29 8.31 -28.29 -8.24
CA GLU A 29 8.12 -26.90 -7.81
C GLU A 29 6.79 -26.30 -8.29
N LYS A 30 6.04 -27.02 -9.13
CA LYS A 30 4.79 -26.58 -9.76
C LYS A 30 4.88 -25.19 -10.40
N ARG A 31 6.00 -24.90 -11.08
CA ARG A 31 6.24 -23.61 -11.75
C ARG A 31 6.82 -23.78 -13.16
N PRO A 32 6.70 -22.77 -14.05
CA PRO A 32 7.27 -22.85 -15.39
C PRO A 32 8.80 -22.96 -15.32
N ALA A 33 9.38 -23.82 -16.15
CA ALA A 33 10.83 -23.95 -16.32
C ALA A 33 11.44 -22.75 -17.06
N VAL A 34 10.60 -21.92 -17.70
CA VAL A 34 11.01 -20.75 -18.48
C VAL A 34 11.27 -19.53 -17.57
N GLY A 35 12.51 -19.05 -17.51
CA GLY A 35 12.90 -17.94 -16.62
C GLY A 35 12.16 -16.61 -16.83
N GLN A 36 11.72 -16.31 -18.05
CA GLN A 36 10.94 -15.09 -18.38
C GLN A 36 9.47 -15.40 -18.71
N TRP A 37 8.87 -16.44 -18.11
CA TRP A 37 7.52 -16.90 -18.47
C TRP A 37 6.43 -15.82 -18.40
N LYS A 38 6.58 -14.78 -17.55
CA LYS A 38 5.60 -13.69 -17.42
C LYS A 38 5.31 -12.95 -18.73
N ARG A 39 6.24 -12.97 -19.70
CA ARG A 39 6.03 -12.37 -21.03
C ARG A 39 4.89 -13.04 -21.82
N TYR A 40 4.62 -14.32 -21.54
CA TYR A 40 3.56 -15.10 -22.19
C TYR A 40 2.16 -14.81 -21.62
N ARG A 41 2.04 -13.93 -20.60
CA ARG A 41 0.74 -13.36 -20.21
C ARG A 41 0.10 -12.50 -21.31
N LYS A 42 0.90 -12.03 -22.27
CA LYS A 42 0.46 -11.15 -23.36
C LYS A 42 0.42 -11.83 -24.74
N ARG A 43 0.98 -13.04 -24.88
CA ARG A 43 1.04 -13.78 -26.14
C ARG A 43 1.24 -15.27 -25.91
N LEU A 44 0.78 -16.08 -26.86
CA LEU A 44 1.11 -17.50 -26.92
C LEU A 44 2.60 -17.71 -27.25
N PRO A 45 3.22 -18.81 -26.79
CA PRO A 45 4.52 -19.25 -27.28
C PRO A 45 4.44 -19.62 -28.77
N THR A 46 5.54 -19.43 -29.47
CA THR A 46 5.69 -19.87 -30.87
C THR A 46 6.00 -21.36 -30.92
N GLU A 47 5.73 -22.01 -32.05
CA GLU A 47 6.06 -23.43 -32.25
C GLU A 47 7.56 -23.68 -32.11
N ALA A 48 8.40 -22.78 -32.62
CA ALA A 48 9.84 -22.86 -32.46
C ALA A 48 10.28 -22.75 -30.98
N GLU A 49 9.63 -21.89 -30.19
CA GLU A 49 9.88 -21.81 -28.75
C GLU A 49 9.48 -23.11 -28.03
N LEU A 50 8.32 -23.68 -28.35
CA LEU A 50 7.86 -24.95 -27.78
C LEU A 50 8.83 -26.08 -28.13
N SER A 51 9.15 -26.27 -29.41
CA SER A 51 10.10 -27.30 -29.84
C SER A 51 11.47 -27.14 -29.18
N ALA A 52 11.99 -25.91 -29.07
CA ALA A 52 13.26 -25.65 -28.42
C ALA A 52 13.24 -25.98 -26.91
N TRP A 53 12.12 -25.73 -26.22
CA TRP A 53 12.03 -26.03 -24.80
C TRP A 53 11.84 -27.51 -24.52
N PHE A 54 10.93 -28.16 -25.23
CA PHE A 54 10.63 -29.58 -25.03
C PHE A 54 11.77 -30.49 -25.52
N ALA A 55 12.65 -30.00 -26.39
CA ALA A 55 13.94 -30.65 -26.69
C ALA A 55 14.88 -30.76 -25.48
N ASN A 56 14.68 -29.99 -24.40
CA ASN A 56 15.43 -30.13 -23.15
C ASN A 56 14.78 -31.11 -22.16
N GLU A 57 13.80 -31.90 -22.62
CA GLU A 57 13.15 -32.98 -21.86
C GLU A 57 12.59 -32.53 -20.49
N PRO A 58 11.64 -31.58 -20.46
CA PRO A 58 10.98 -31.19 -19.21
C PRO A 58 10.12 -32.34 -18.65
N ASP A 59 9.97 -32.39 -17.33
CA ASP A 59 9.23 -33.44 -16.62
C ASP A 59 7.73 -33.15 -16.45
N ALA A 60 7.26 -31.98 -16.91
CA ALA A 60 5.88 -31.54 -16.80
C ALA A 60 5.50 -30.42 -17.79
N ILE A 61 4.18 -30.24 -17.97
CA ILE A 61 3.57 -29.14 -18.72
C ILE A 61 2.56 -28.39 -17.84
N CYS A 62 2.56 -27.07 -17.96
CA CYS A 62 1.60 -26.18 -17.30
C CYS A 62 0.90 -25.27 -18.31
N ILE A 63 -0.31 -24.85 -17.99
CA ILE A 63 -1.05 -23.87 -18.78
C ILE A 63 -1.27 -22.60 -17.94
N LEU A 64 -1.10 -21.45 -18.59
CA LEU A 64 -1.32 -20.14 -18.01
C LEU A 64 -2.79 -19.72 -18.16
N CYS A 65 -3.46 -19.42 -17.07
CA CYS A 65 -4.84 -18.97 -17.04
C CYS A 65 -4.98 -17.48 -17.38
N GLY A 66 -6.20 -17.06 -17.74
CA GLY A 66 -6.54 -15.68 -18.08
C GLY A 66 -6.55 -15.37 -19.57
N LYS A 67 -6.31 -14.10 -19.92
CA LYS A 67 -6.38 -13.57 -21.30
C LYS A 67 -5.48 -14.32 -22.27
N ALA A 68 -4.30 -14.75 -21.82
CA ALA A 68 -3.35 -15.51 -22.64
C ALA A 68 -3.91 -16.84 -23.17
N SER A 69 -4.94 -17.39 -22.53
CA SER A 69 -5.58 -18.66 -22.87
C SER A 69 -7.09 -18.51 -23.12
N ASN A 70 -7.50 -17.36 -23.67
CA ASN A 70 -8.90 -17.02 -23.97
C ASN A 70 -9.82 -17.04 -22.74
N HIS A 71 -9.42 -16.30 -21.69
CA HIS A 71 -10.15 -16.17 -20.42
C HIS A 71 -10.36 -17.51 -19.70
N LEU A 72 -9.37 -18.40 -19.80
CA LEU A 72 -9.32 -19.65 -19.05
C LEU A 72 -9.34 -19.38 -17.55
N GLU A 73 -10.21 -20.08 -16.83
CA GLU A 73 -10.23 -20.11 -15.37
C GLU A 73 -10.47 -21.53 -14.88
N ILE A 74 -9.93 -21.82 -13.70
CA ILE A 74 -9.98 -23.14 -13.09
C ILE A 74 -10.44 -22.99 -11.66
N ILE A 75 -11.26 -23.93 -11.21
CA ILE A 75 -11.56 -24.13 -9.80
C ILE A 75 -10.71 -25.31 -9.34
N ASP A 76 -9.76 -25.02 -8.46
CA ASP A 76 -8.77 -25.92 -7.87
C ASP A 76 -9.30 -26.44 -6.54
N PHE A 77 -9.54 -27.75 -6.47
CA PHE A 77 -10.04 -28.46 -5.29
C PHE A 77 -8.87 -29.14 -4.59
N ASP A 78 -8.37 -28.49 -3.53
CA ASP A 78 -7.28 -28.95 -2.69
C ASP A 78 -7.75 -30.01 -1.67
N ALA A 79 -6.86 -30.40 -0.74
CA ALA A 79 -7.15 -31.34 0.35
C ALA A 79 -7.74 -32.69 -0.13
N GLN A 80 -7.13 -33.28 -1.17
CA GLN A 80 -7.58 -34.53 -1.80
C GLN A 80 -8.99 -34.43 -2.42
N GLY A 81 -9.47 -33.23 -2.70
CA GLY A 81 -10.75 -33.02 -3.36
C GLY A 81 -11.95 -33.34 -2.48
N GLU A 82 -11.84 -33.27 -1.15
CA GLU A 82 -12.91 -33.63 -0.22
C GLU A 82 -14.25 -32.93 -0.53
N LEU A 83 -14.20 -31.69 -1.01
CA LEU A 83 -15.40 -30.90 -1.34
C LEU A 83 -15.82 -31.00 -2.81
N PHE A 84 -15.06 -31.70 -3.66
CA PHE A 84 -15.38 -31.79 -5.09
C PHE A 84 -16.74 -32.46 -5.34
N THR A 85 -17.01 -33.59 -4.69
CA THR A 85 -18.28 -34.30 -4.84
C THR A 85 -19.46 -33.44 -4.36
N ALA A 86 -19.35 -32.85 -3.17
CA ALA A 86 -20.37 -31.98 -2.61
C ALA A 86 -20.65 -30.77 -3.52
N TRP A 87 -19.59 -30.14 -4.03
CA TRP A 87 -19.70 -29.04 -4.98
C TRP A 87 -20.38 -29.47 -6.28
N SER A 88 -19.94 -30.60 -6.86
CA SER A 88 -20.42 -31.14 -8.13
C SER A 88 -21.89 -31.55 -8.06
N GLU A 89 -22.39 -31.99 -6.90
CA GLU A 89 -23.81 -32.28 -6.68
C GLU A 89 -24.67 -31.02 -6.56
N CYS A 90 -24.11 -29.91 -6.05
CA CYS A 90 -24.79 -28.61 -5.98
C CYS A 90 -24.82 -27.86 -7.32
N VAL A 91 -23.93 -28.20 -8.26
CA VAL A 91 -23.90 -27.59 -9.61
C VAL A 91 -25.01 -28.19 -10.49
N PRO A 92 -25.77 -27.36 -11.25
CA PRO A 92 -26.75 -27.85 -12.22
C PRO A 92 -26.17 -28.88 -13.20
N ALA A 93 -26.92 -29.96 -13.45
CA ALA A 93 -26.42 -31.11 -14.18
C ALA A 93 -25.97 -30.81 -15.62
N ASP A 94 -26.61 -29.85 -16.27
CA ASP A 94 -26.26 -29.35 -17.61
C ASP A 94 -24.89 -28.66 -17.61
N LEU A 95 -24.63 -27.81 -16.61
CA LEU A 95 -23.37 -27.10 -16.47
C LEU A 95 -22.24 -28.03 -16.03
N ARG A 96 -22.53 -28.94 -15.09
CA ARG A 96 -21.59 -29.95 -14.59
C ARG A 96 -21.01 -30.81 -15.71
N ARG A 97 -21.83 -31.22 -16.69
CA ARG A 97 -21.40 -32.07 -17.81
C ARG A 97 -20.50 -31.35 -18.82
N ARG A 98 -20.56 -30.02 -18.87
CA ARG A 98 -19.79 -29.20 -19.82
C ARG A 98 -18.39 -28.92 -19.32
N VAL A 99 -18.21 -28.69 -18.02
CA VAL A 99 -16.91 -28.35 -17.43
C VAL A 99 -15.93 -29.51 -17.59
N VAL A 100 -14.69 -29.20 -17.98
CA VAL A 100 -13.63 -30.22 -18.10
C VAL A 100 -13.08 -30.51 -16.72
N VAL A 101 -12.91 -31.77 -16.36
CA VAL A 101 -12.43 -32.17 -15.05
C VAL A 101 -11.15 -32.99 -15.18
N GLU A 102 -10.14 -32.57 -14.43
CA GLU A 102 -8.86 -33.25 -14.33
C GLU A 102 -8.58 -33.61 -12.87
N ARG A 103 -8.00 -34.79 -12.66
CA ARG A 103 -7.51 -35.24 -11.36
C ARG A 103 -6.04 -34.85 -11.21
N THR A 104 -5.65 -34.36 -10.04
CA THR A 104 -4.29 -33.88 -9.74
C THR A 104 -3.43 -34.94 -9.04
N GLN A 105 -2.10 -34.72 -9.05
CA GLN A 105 -1.14 -35.65 -8.43
C GLN A 105 -1.31 -35.86 -6.92
N SER A 106 -1.99 -34.94 -6.24
CA SER A 106 -2.23 -35.00 -4.78
C SER A 106 -3.61 -35.55 -4.43
N GLY A 107 -4.37 -36.03 -5.43
CA GLY A 107 -5.73 -36.54 -5.26
C GLY A 107 -6.83 -35.47 -5.30
N GLY A 108 -6.48 -34.20 -5.49
CA GLY A 108 -7.44 -33.11 -5.74
C GLY A 108 -7.99 -33.11 -7.17
N TYR A 109 -8.84 -32.13 -7.48
CA TYR A 109 -9.47 -31.98 -8.80
C TYR A 109 -9.30 -30.57 -9.34
N HIS A 110 -9.22 -30.43 -10.65
CA HIS A 110 -9.36 -29.17 -11.36
C HIS A 110 -10.66 -29.21 -12.16
N ALA A 111 -11.51 -28.19 -12.02
CA ALA A 111 -12.66 -27.95 -12.89
C ALA A 111 -12.36 -26.76 -13.81
N ILE A 112 -12.27 -27.01 -15.11
CA ILE A 112 -11.60 -26.16 -16.10
C ILE A 112 -12.61 -25.69 -17.15
N TYR A 113 -12.63 -24.38 -17.40
CA TYR A 113 -13.54 -23.76 -18.36
C TYR A 113 -12.99 -22.41 -18.88
N ARG A 114 -13.57 -21.90 -19.97
CA ARG A 114 -13.36 -20.52 -20.42
C ARG A 114 -14.56 -19.66 -20.05
N CYS A 115 -14.32 -18.38 -19.82
CA CYS A 115 -15.40 -17.40 -19.65
C CYS A 115 -15.55 -16.56 -20.93
N GLU A 116 -16.77 -16.19 -21.30
CA GLU A 116 -17.02 -15.26 -22.42
C GLU A 116 -16.37 -13.88 -22.18
N ARG A 117 -16.17 -13.50 -20.91
CA ARG A 117 -15.56 -12.25 -20.48
C ARG A 117 -14.26 -12.47 -19.73
N GLU A 118 -13.49 -11.40 -19.59
CA GLU A 118 -12.24 -11.40 -18.83
C GLU A 118 -12.47 -11.86 -17.38
N VAL A 119 -11.66 -12.83 -16.96
CA VAL A 119 -11.65 -13.34 -15.58
C VAL A 119 -10.70 -12.51 -14.72
N CYS A 120 -11.02 -12.37 -13.44
CA CYS A 120 -10.15 -11.71 -12.46
C CYS A 120 -8.97 -12.62 -12.06
N GLY A 121 -8.08 -12.13 -11.19
CA GLY A 121 -7.03 -12.96 -10.60
C GLY A 121 -7.59 -14.07 -9.70
N SER A 122 -6.70 -14.95 -9.22
CA SER A 122 -7.05 -16.05 -8.31
C SER A 122 -7.84 -15.61 -7.07
N MET A 123 -8.93 -16.32 -6.78
CA MET A 123 -9.82 -16.09 -5.63
C MET A 123 -9.86 -17.32 -4.73
N LYS A 124 -9.91 -17.11 -3.41
CA LYS A 124 -10.16 -18.20 -2.44
C LYS A 124 -11.66 -18.31 -2.23
N LEU A 125 -12.25 -19.45 -2.58
CA LEU A 125 -13.70 -19.66 -2.52
C LEU A 125 -14.13 -20.34 -1.23
N THR A 126 -13.34 -21.29 -0.74
CA THR A 126 -13.72 -22.08 0.43
C THR A 126 -12.51 -22.26 1.33
N GLN A 127 -12.68 -21.88 2.59
CA GLN A 127 -11.66 -21.99 3.62
C GLN A 127 -12.24 -22.65 4.86
N ARG A 128 -11.42 -23.41 5.58
CA ARG A 128 -11.76 -24.03 6.86
C ARG A 128 -10.68 -23.69 7.89
N ARG A 129 -11.11 -23.38 9.12
CA ARG A 129 -10.19 -23.20 10.25
C ARG A 129 -9.92 -24.54 10.92
N LEU A 130 -8.68 -25.01 10.85
CA LEU A 130 -8.22 -26.22 11.53
C LEU A 130 -7.24 -25.80 12.66
N GLY A 131 -7.76 -25.65 13.88
CA GLY A 131 -7.01 -25.07 15.00
C GLY A 131 -6.62 -23.61 14.73
N ASP A 132 -5.31 -23.32 14.71
CA ASP A 132 -4.76 -21.99 14.43
C ASP A 132 -4.42 -21.75 12.95
N LYS A 133 -4.62 -22.74 12.08
CA LYS A 133 -4.33 -22.61 10.64
C LYS A 133 -5.62 -22.49 9.83
N ILE A 134 -5.60 -21.59 8.86
CA ILE A 134 -6.65 -21.46 7.85
C ILE A 134 -6.20 -22.24 6.61
N VAL A 135 -6.95 -23.28 6.28
CA VAL A 135 -6.70 -24.12 5.11
C VAL A 135 -7.64 -23.66 3.99
N THR A 136 -7.12 -23.51 2.78
CA THR A 136 -7.94 -23.23 1.59
C THR A 136 -8.27 -24.57 0.94
N LEU A 137 -9.56 -24.82 0.73
CA LEU A 137 -10.08 -26.08 0.21
C LEU A 137 -10.49 -25.95 -1.25
N ILE A 138 -11.02 -24.79 -1.63
CA ILE A 138 -11.37 -24.46 -3.01
C ILE A 138 -10.83 -23.07 -3.34
N GLU A 139 -10.05 -22.97 -4.41
CA GLU A 139 -9.61 -21.69 -4.96
C GLU A 139 -9.76 -21.64 -6.47
N THR A 140 -9.64 -20.45 -7.06
CA THR A 140 -9.63 -20.27 -8.51
C THR A 140 -8.23 -19.92 -9.01
N ARG A 141 -7.89 -20.39 -10.20
CA ARG A 141 -6.74 -19.92 -10.98
C ARG A 141 -7.25 -19.10 -12.17
N GLY A 142 -7.34 -17.79 -11.97
CA GLY A 142 -7.75 -16.82 -12.99
C GLY A 142 -6.56 -16.13 -13.66
N GLU A 143 -6.66 -14.84 -13.96
CA GLU A 143 -5.64 -14.07 -14.69
C GLU A 143 -4.24 -14.19 -14.07
N GLY A 144 -3.30 -14.72 -14.87
CA GLY A 144 -1.91 -14.90 -14.47
C GLY A 144 -1.64 -16.07 -13.53
N GLY A 145 -2.66 -16.87 -13.19
CA GLY A 145 -2.56 -18.14 -12.49
C GLY A 145 -2.05 -19.26 -13.40
N LEU A 146 -1.50 -20.32 -12.81
CA LEU A 146 -0.92 -21.46 -13.52
C LEU A 146 -1.42 -22.75 -12.87
N PHE A 147 -1.56 -23.80 -13.67
CA PHE A 147 -1.81 -25.15 -13.19
C PHE A 147 -1.02 -26.14 -14.04
N LEU A 148 -0.62 -27.24 -13.41
CA LEU A 148 -0.08 -28.41 -14.11
C LEU A 148 -1.26 -29.20 -14.69
N CYS A 149 -1.06 -29.79 -15.86
CA CYS A 149 -2.12 -30.50 -16.58
C CYS A 149 -1.61 -31.80 -17.22
N ALA A 150 -2.53 -32.67 -17.60
CA ALA A 150 -2.26 -33.85 -18.42
C ALA A 150 -1.53 -33.44 -19.71
N PRO A 151 -0.61 -34.27 -20.26
CA PRO A 151 -0.23 -35.60 -19.80
C PRO A 151 0.91 -35.61 -18.77
N THR A 152 1.10 -34.53 -17.99
CA THR A 152 2.08 -34.55 -16.88
C THR A 152 1.80 -35.73 -15.95
N PRO A 153 2.80 -36.52 -15.52
CA PRO A 153 2.55 -37.69 -14.70
C PRO A 153 1.80 -37.34 -13.40
N GLY A 154 0.75 -38.10 -13.08
CA GLY A 154 -0.14 -37.84 -11.96
C GLY A 154 -1.28 -36.86 -12.24
N TYR A 155 -1.40 -36.35 -13.48
CA TYR A 155 -2.53 -35.57 -13.96
C TYR A 155 -3.31 -36.37 -15.01
N GLU A 156 -4.61 -36.48 -14.84
CA GLU A 156 -5.48 -37.28 -15.71
C GLU A 156 -6.80 -36.56 -15.96
N VAL A 157 -7.15 -36.32 -17.22
CA VAL A 157 -8.46 -35.77 -17.59
C VAL A 157 -9.51 -36.87 -17.46
N ILE A 158 -10.47 -36.67 -16.56
CA ILE A 158 -11.53 -37.65 -16.26
C ILE A 158 -12.88 -37.28 -16.89
N GLN A 159 -13.03 -36.03 -17.34
CA GLN A 159 -14.22 -35.56 -18.03
C GLN A 159 -13.85 -34.44 -19.02
N GLY A 160 -14.32 -34.55 -20.26
CA GLY A 160 -14.11 -33.54 -21.31
C GLY A 160 -12.71 -33.60 -21.94
N ASP A 161 -12.34 -32.53 -22.65
CA ASP A 161 -11.08 -32.41 -23.38
C ASP A 161 -10.46 -31.03 -23.14
N LEU A 162 -9.18 -30.99 -22.76
CA LEU A 162 -8.44 -29.74 -22.57
C LEU A 162 -8.26 -28.95 -23.87
N CYS A 163 -8.29 -29.60 -25.03
CA CYS A 163 -8.23 -28.94 -26.33
C CYS A 163 -9.59 -28.35 -26.79
N ASP A 164 -10.70 -28.79 -26.20
CA ASP A 164 -12.06 -28.33 -26.51
C ASP A 164 -12.80 -27.85 -25.24
N LEU A 165 -12.31 -26.74 -24.70
CA LEU A 165 -12.86 -26.17 -23.47
C LEU A 165 -14.19 -25.44 -23.72
N PRO A 166 -15.21 -25.66 -22.86
CA PRO A 166 -16.46 -24.94 -22.94
C PRO A 166 -16.25 -23.46 -22.66
N VAL A 167 -16.93 -22.60 -23.41
CA VAL A 167 -17.10 -21.17 -23.07
C VAL A 167 -18.38 -21.03 -22.26
N LEU A 168 -18.23 -20.55 -21.03
CA LEU A 168 -19.33 -20.27 -20.11
C LEU A 168 -19.68 -18.79 -20.13
N THR A 169 -20.97 -18.50 -20.00
CA THR A 169 -21.46 -17.14 -19.75
C THR A 169 -21.10 -16.68 -18.35
N GLU A 170 -21.13 -15.37 -18.10
CA GLU A 170 -20.92 -14.83 -16.74
C GLU A 170 -21.90 -15.44 -15.72
N ALA A 171 -23.15 -15.67 -16.13
CA ALA A 171 -24.18 -16.23 -15.25
C ALA A 171 -23.88 -17.68 -14.87
N GLU A 172 -23.42 -18.50 -15.82
CA GLU A 172 -23.02 -19.88 -15.59
C GLU A 172 -21.77 -19.95 -14.69
N ARG A 173 -20.78 -19.10 -14.96
CA ARG A 173 -19.60 -18.96 -14.10
C ARG A 173 -19.99 -18.60 -12.66
N ASP A 174 -20.87 -17.62 -12.48
CA ASP A 174 -21.34 -17.19 -11.16
C ASP A 174 -22.02 -18.34 -10.40
N VAL A 175 -22.69 -19.27 -11.09
CA VAL A 175 -23.26 -20.47 -10.47
C VAL A 175 -22.18 -21.40 -9.92
N LEU A 176 -21.12 -21.67 -10.69
CA LEU A 176 -19.99 -22.52 -10.26
C LEU A 176 -19.26 -21.96 -9.03
N LEU A 177 -19.04 -20.63 -9.02
CA LEU A 177 -18.37 -19.97 -7.92
C LEU A 177 -19.26 -19.89 -6.67
N ARG A 178 -20.58 -19.67 -6.85
CA ARG A 178 -21.53 -19.67 -5.73
C ARG A 178 -21.58 -21.03 -5.05
N THR A 179 -21.71 -22.12 -5.81
CA THR A 179 -21.81 -23.46 -5.21
C THR A 179 -20.54 -23.81 -4.43
N ALA A 180 -19.38 -23.31 -4.85
CA ALA A 180 -18.14 -23.46 -4.06
C ALA A 180 -18.18 -22.62 -2.79
N TRP A 181 -18.58 -21.34 -2.90
CA TRP A 181 -18.67 -20.44 -1.76
C TRP A 181 -19.72 -20.89 -0.71
N GLU A 182 -20.81 -21.53 -1.12
CA GLU A 182 -21.82 -22.07 -0.19
C GLU A 182 -21.25 -23.15 0.74
N LEU A 183 -20.14 -23.80 0.36
CA LEU A 183 -19.42 -24.76 1.20
C LEU A 183 -18.40 -24.09 2.14
N ASN A 184 -18.29 -22.76 2.12
CA ASN A 184 -17.30 -22.04 2.90
C ASN A 184 -17.63 -22.05 4.41
N GLU A 185 -16.67 -22.53 5.20
CA GLU A 185 -16.78 -22.65 6.66
C GLU A 185 -16.10 -21.49 7.40
N TYR A 186 -15.35 -20.64 6.69
CA TYR A 186 -14.58 -19.55 7.28
C TYR A 186 -14.83 -18.22 6.56
N VAL A 187 -15.38 -17.26 7.31
CA VAL A 187 -15.46 -15.85 6.87
C VAL A 187 -14.27 -15.10 7.47
N PRO A 188 -13.45 -14.41 6.65
CA PRO A 188 -12.34 -13.63 7.18
C PRO A 188 -12.83 -12.51 8.11
N PRO A 189 -12.03 -12.11 9.11
CA PRO A 189 -12.38 -11.03 10.02
C PRO A 189 -12.61 -9.72 9.25
N VAL A 190 -13.65 -8.99 9.66
CA VAL A 190 -14.04 -7.72 9.07
C VAL A 190 -12.92 -6.71 9.22
N VAL A 191 -12.49 -6.08 8.12
CA VAL A 191 -11.50 -5.00 8.17
C VAL A 191 -12.24 -3.69 8.34
N ASP A 192 -12.60 -3.37 9.58
CA ASP A 192 -12.85 -1.98 9.96
C ASP A 192 -11.50 -1.24 10.00
N CYS A 193 -11.54 0.07 9.74
CA CYS A 193 -10.41 1.01 9.69
C CYS A 193 -9.26 0.71 10.69
N PRO A 194 -8.00 1.12 10.43
CA PRO A 194 -6.89 0.86 11.34
C PRO A 194 -7.21 1.41 12.75
N PRO A 195 -6.99 0.64 13.82
CA PRO A 195 -7.08 1.20 15.16
C PRO A 195 -6.01 2.29 15.28
N HIS A 196 -6.41 3.53 15.57
CA HIS A 196 -5.47 4.58 15.95
C HIS A 196 -5.68 5.01 17.41
N SER A 197 -4.65 4.65 18.17
CA SER A 197 -4.08 5.30 19.36
C SER A 197 -4.97 5.54 20.59
N GLY A 198 -4.74 4.71 21.59
CA GLY A 198 -4.86 5.05 23.01
C GLY A 198 -3.81 4.28 23.80
N VAL A 199 -2.76 4.95 24.26
CA VAL A 199 -1.78 4.39 25.21
C VAL A 199 -2.49 4.16 26.55
N VAL A 200 -2.30 3.01 27.20
CA VAL A 200 -1.84 2.83 28.60
C VAL A 200 -1.74 1.33 28.92
N GLY A 201 -0.58 0.92 29.44
CA GLY A 201 -0.47 -0.04 30.56
C GLY A 201 -0.69 -1.53 30.28
N GLN A 202 0.32 -2.32 30.64
CA GLN A 202 0.19 -3.76 30.88
C GLN A 202 -0.94 -4.10 31.87
N ARG A 203 -1.47 -5.32 31.81
CA ARG A 203 -1.10 -6.40 32.76
C ARG A 203 -1.91 -7.69 32.54
N GLY A 204 -1.22 -8.82 32.57
CA GLY A 204 -1.77 -10.08 33.10
C GLY A 204 -1.66 -10.11 34.64
N PRO A 205 -1.99 -11.23 35.28
CA PRO A 205 -3.32 -11.55 35.78
C PRO A 205 -3.42 -11.30 37.30
N SER A 206 -4.51 -10.70 37.76
CA SER A 206 -4.94 -10.74 39.16
C SER A 206 -6.45 -10.54 39.20
N SER A 207 -7.16 -11.62 39.43
CA SER A 207 -8.60 -11.66 39.66
C SER A 207 -8.96 -11.04 41.01
N ALA A 208 -10.19 -10.49 41.05
CA ALA A 208 -10.98 -10.11 42.23
C ALA A 208 -10.69 -8.73 42.84
N ALA A 209 -11.17 -7.68 42.17
CA ALA A 209 -12.09 -6.70 42.77
C ALA A 209 -12.55 -5.68 41.71
N GLN A 210 -13.88 -5.57 41.57
CA GLN A 210 -14.61 -4.37 41.13
C GLN A 210 -14.56 -3.98 39.64
N SER A 211 -15.33 -4.73 38.85
CA SER A 211 -16.48 -4.25 38.07
C SER A 211 -16.80 -2.74 38.21
N ALA A 212 -16.23 -1.89 37.34
CA ALA A 212 -16.80 -0.62 36.86
C ALA A 212 -15.83 0.10 35.88
N CYS A 213 -15.60 -0.43 34.67
CA CYS A 213 -14.96 0.29 33.55
C CYS A 213 -15.02 -0.50 32.21
N ALA A 214 -16.13 -1.22 31.97
CA ALA A 214 -16.36 -1.97 30.71
C ALA A 214 -17.56 -1.44 29.90
N LEU A 215 -18.05 -0.24 30.24
CA LEU A 215 -19.31 0.31 29.71
C LEU A 215 -19.15 1.45 28.67
N HIS A 216 -17.95 1.98 28.41
CA HIS A 216 -17.78 3.17 27.54
C HIS A 216 -17.23 2.92 26.12
N ASN A 217 -17.26 1.68 25.61
CA ASN A 217 -17.06 1.43 24.17
C ASN A 217 -18.39 1.35 23.39
N ALA A 218 -19.53 1.58 24.05
CA ALA A 218 -20.85 1.52 23.43
C ALA A 218 -21.29 2.84 22.73
N ASP A 219 -20.50 3.91 22.86
CA ASP A 219 -20.94 5.28 22.55
C ASP A 219 -20.41 5.83 21.21
N ARG A 220 -19.64 5.05 20.44
CA ARG A 220 -19.12 5.50 19.13
C ARG A 220 -20.19 5.35 18.03
N PRO A 221 -20.45 6.40 17.23
CA PRO A 221 -21.47 6.36 16.17
C PRO A 221 -21.32 5.19 15.18
N GLY A 222 -20.08 4.85 14.81
CA GLY A 222 -19.80 3.71 13.92
C GLY A 222 -20.07 2.34 14.55
N ASP A 223 -19.76 2.17 15.84
CA ASP A 223 -20.02 0.92 16.58
C ASP A 223 -21.52 0.71 16.81
N ASP A 224 -22.26 1.80 17.04
CA ASP A 224 -23.73 1.80 17.15
C ASP A 224 -24.38 1.50 15.78
N PHE A 225 -23.89 2.09 14.70
CA PHE A 225 -24.36 1.79 13.35
C PHE A 225 -24.06 0.34 12.92
N ASN A 226 -22.93 -0.24 13.32
CA ASN A 226 -22.64 -1.65 13.08
C ASN A 226 -23.65 -2.60 13.76
N LYS A 227 -24.26 -2.18 14.88
CA LYS A 227 -25.23 -2.99 15.63
C LYS A 227 -26.67 -2.81 15.14
N ARG A 228 -27.11 -1.56 14.93
CA ARG A 228 -28.52 -1.22 14.63
C ARG A 228 -28.74 -0.50 13.30
N GLY A 229 -27.69 -0.18 12.56
CA GLY A 229 -27.77 0.48 11.26
C GLY A 229 -28.34 -0.43 10.19
N ASP A 230 -29.17 0.13 9.29
CA ASP A 230 -29.72 -0.61 8.16
C ASP A 230 -28.80 -0.52 6.94
N VAL A 231 -27.83 -1.44 6.86
CA VAL A 231 -26.93 -1.56 5.70
C VAL A 231 -27.68 -1.82 4.39
N ARG A 232 -28.88 -2.43 4.44
CA ARG A 232 -29.67 -2.74 3.24
C ARG A 232 -30.24 -1.47 2.62
N ALA A 233 -30.66 -0.52 3.44
CA ALA A 233 -31.10 0.80 2.98
C ALA A 233 -29.94 1.55 2.30
N VAL A 234 -28.75 1.53 2.90
CA VAL A 234 -27.54 2.15 2.33
C VAL A 234 -27.21 1.55 0.96
N LEU A 235 -27.22 0.22 0.84
CA LEU A 235 -26.96 -0.46 -0.43
C LEU A 235 -27.98 -0.07 -1.51
N ARG A 236 -29.28 -0.05 -1.17
CA ARG A 236 -30.34 0.34 -2.11
C ARG A 236 -30.24 1.80 -2.56
N GLN A 237 -29.88 2.71 -1.65
CA GLN A 237 -29.68 4.12 -1.97
C GLN A 237 -28.62 4.33 -3.06
N HIS A 238 -27.57 3.52 -3.03
CA HIS A 238 -26.46 3.56 -3.99
C HIS A 238 -26.62 2.58 -5.15
N GLY A 239 -27.87 2.22 -5.48
CA GLY A 239 -28.21 1.47 -6.68
C GLY A 239 -27.95 -0.03 -6.64
N TRP A 240 -27.64 -0.60 -5.46
CA TRP A 240 -27.54 -2.05 -5.33
C TRP A 240 -28.93 -2.68 -5.20
N THR A 241 -29.17 -3.74 -5.96
CA THR A 241 -30.46 -4.43 -5.97
C THR A 241 -30.35 -5.79 -5.29
N LEU A 242 -31.27 -6.09 -4.38
CA LEU A 242 -31.38 -7.42 -3.76
C LEU A 242 -31.88 -8.42 -4.82
N ALA A 243 -31.04 -9.40 -5.16
CA ALA A 243 -31.33 -10.41 -6.17
C ALA A 243 -32.03 -11.65 -5.58
N LYS A 244 -31.68 -12.04 -4.35
CA LYS A 244 -32.30 -13.17 -3.64
C LYS A 244 -32.22 -12.95 -2.12
N SER A 245 -33.34 -13.16 -1.43
CA SER A 245 -33.45 -13.15 0.03
C SER A 245 -33.32 -14.57 0.60
N GLY A 246 -32.68 -14.72 1.77
CA GLY A 246 -32.46 -15.99 2.48
C GLY A 246 -31.53 -15.79 3.69
N GLU A 247 -30.98 -16.87 4.26
CA GLU A 247 -29.94 -16.77 5.32
C GLU A 247 -28.68 -16.03 4.82
N ASN A 248 -28.35 -16.20 3.54
CA ASN A 248 -27.40 -15.38 2.81
C ASN A 248 -28.17 -14.50 1.82
N GLU A 249 -28.12 -13.18 2.00
CA GLU A 249 -28.72 -12.23 1.06
C GLU A 249 -27.77 -11.95 -0.10
N TYR A 250 -28.27 -11.98 -1.32
CA TYR A 250 -27.45 -11.78 -2.52
C TYR A 250 -27.75 -10.43 -3.15
N TRP A 251 -26.70 -9.61 -3.28
CA TRP A 251 -26.78 -8.22 -3.72
C TRP A 251 -26.08 -8.02 -5.06
N ARG A 252 -26.73 -7.31 -5.97
CA ARG A 252 -26.22 -7.01 -7.31
C ARG A 252 -25.80 -5.54 -7.39
N ARG A 253 -24.63 -5.29 -7.97
CA ARG A 253 -24.09 -3.94 -8.14
C ARG A 253 -24.87 -3.13 -9.18
N PRO A 254 -24.80 -1.80 -9.14
CA PRO A 254 -25.34 -0.93 -10.19
C PRO A 254 -24.79 -1.30 -11.57
N GLY A 255 -25.66 -1.32 -12.58
CA GLY A 255 -25.28 -1.59 -13.99
C GLY A 255 -25.05 -3.05 -14.36
N LYS A 256 -25.13 -4.02 -13.44
CA LYS A 256 -25.17 -5.45 -13.78
C LYS A 256 -26.63 -5.88 -14.03
N THR A 257 -26.89 -6.64 -15.09
CA THR A 257 -28.26 -7.07 -15.48
C THR A 257 -28.63 -8.47 -14.99
N SER A 258 -27.65 -9.34 -14.73
CA SER A 258 -27.85 -10.73 -14.24
C SER A 258 -26.84 -11.10 -13.14
N GLY A 259 -27.09 -12.18 -12.38
CA GLY A 259 -26.22 -12.62 -11.28
C GLY A 259 -26.26 -11.72 -10.04
N TRP A 260 -25.31 -11.90 -9.12
CA TRP A 260 -25.06 -11.01 -7.96
C TRP A 260 -23.59 -10.61 -7.94
N SER A 261 -23.21 -9.70 -7.06
CA SER A 261 -21.86 -9.11 -6.99
C SER A 261 -21.31 -9.11 -5.56
N ALA A 262 -22.18 -9.29 -4.58
CA ALA A 262 -21.84 -9.37 -3.18
C ALA A 262 -22.86 -10.25 -2.43
N THR A 263 -22.47 -10.72 -1.26
CA THR A 263 -23.31 -11.47 -0.34
C THR A 263 -23.33 -10.74 1.00
N LEU A 264 -24.50 -10.60 1.61
CA LEU A 264 -24.69 -10.09 2.95
C LEU A 264 -25.10 -11.26 3.85
N LYS A 265 -24.24 -11.65 4.79
CA LYS A 265 -24.50 -12.71 5.79
C LYS A 265 -24.15 -12.16 7.17
N ASP A 266 -25.04 -12.29 8.15
CA ASP A 266 -24.82 -11.82 9.52
C ASP A 266 -24.38 -10.34 9.61
N ASN A 267 -24.99 -9.46 8.78
CA ASN A 267 -24.64 -8.05 8.60
C ASN A 267 -23.21 -7.77 8.06
N ILE A 268 -22.48 -8.78 7.61
CA ILE A 268 -21.18 -8.64 6.95
C ILE A 268 -21.37 -8.67 5.44
N PHE A 269 -20.92 -7.61 4.76
CA PHE A 269 -21.02 -7.47 3.31
C PHE A 269 -19.74 -7.95 2.64
N TYR A 270 -19.81 -9.11 1.98
CA TYR A 270 -18.68 -9.70 1.26
C TYR A 270 -18.81 -9.45 -0.24
N VAL A 271 -17.84 -8.74 -0.80
CA VAL A 271 -17.82 -8.41 -2.24
C VAL A 271 -16.84 -9.33 -2.95
N PHE A 272 -17.30 -10.09 -3.93
CA PHE A 272 -16.46 -10.98 -4.74
C PHE A 272 -16.24 -10.46 -6.17
N SER A 273 -16.90 -9.36 -6.55
CA SER A 273 -16.82 -8.83 -7.90
C SER A 273 -15.74 -7.76 -8.05
N ALA A 274 -14.89 -7.89 -9.09
CA ALA A 274 -13.78 -6.97 -9.35
C ALA A 274 -14.19 -5.57 -9.84
N ASN A 275 -15.39 -5.41 -10.41
CA ASN A 275 -15.89 -4.10 -10.86
C ASN A 275 -17.01 -3.61 -9.91
N ALA A 276 -16.79 -3.73 -8.61
CA ALA A 276 -17.73 -3.29 -7.57
C ALA A 276 -17.21 -2.07 -6.79
N ALA A 277 -16.51 -1.16 -7.46
CA ALA A 277 -16.06 0.10 -6.87
C ALA A 277 -17.22 0.80 -6.12
N PRO A 278 -17.00 1.32 -4.90
CA PRO A 278 -15.71 1.52 -4.20
C PRO A 278 -15.18 0.29 -3.43
N PHE A 279 -15.81 -0.87 -3.54
CA PHE A 279 -15.38 -2.08 -2.84
C PHE A 279 -14.28 -2.83 -3.60
N GLU A 280 -13.31 -3.33 -2.85
CA GLU A 280 -12.29 -4.24 -3.32
C GLU A 280 -12.87 -5.67 -3.44
N PRO A 281 -12.48 -6.43 -4.47
CA PRO A 281 -12.88 -7.82 -4.59
C PRO A 281 -12.26 -8.67 -3.48
N ASN A 282 -13.02 -9.69 -3.05
CA ASN A 282 -12.69 -10.67 -2.03
C ASN A 282 -12.47 -10.08 -0.64
N ARG A 283 -13.27 -9.06 -0.28
CA ARG A 283 -13.17 -8.38 1.00
C ARG A 283 -14.51 -8.33 1.72
N ALA A 284 -14.47 -8.56 3.04
CA ALA A 284 -15.59 -8.44 3.95
C ALA A 284 -15.62 -7.04 4.57
N TYR A 285 -16.79 -6.40 4.54
CA TYR A 285 -17.04 -5.05 5.04
C TYR A 285 -18.12 -5.06 6.13
N SER A 286 -17.93 -4.27 7.18
CA SER A 286 -18.98 -4.00 8.17
C SER A 286 -20.04 -3.05 7.62
N PRO A 287 -21.22 -2.93 8.26
CA PRO A 287 -22.21 -1.91 7.93
C PRO A 287 -21.63 -0.49 7.88
N PHE A 288 -20.80 -0.11 8.86
CA PHE A 288 -20.17 1.20 8.93
C PHE A 288 -19.15 1.40 7.80
N SER A 289 -18.40 0.36 7.45
CA SER A 289 -17.49 0.39 6.29
C SER A 289 -18.25 0.59 4.99
N VAL A 290 -19.39 -0.10 4.81
CA VAL A 290 -20.27 0.07 3.65
C VAL A 290 -20.82 1.49 3.58
N TYR A 291 -21.32 2.03 4.70
CA TYR A 291 -21.81 3.40 4.79
C TYR A 291 -20.74 4.43 4.46
N THR A 292 -19.54 4.26 5.03
CA THR A 292 -18.43 5.20 4.82
C THR A 292 -17.95 5.21 3.36
N LEU A 293 -17.80 4.03 2.76
CA LEU A 293 -17.33 3.92 1.38
C LEU A 293 -18.35 4.47 0.39
N LEU A 294 -19.65 4.20 0.59
CA LEU A 294 -20.68 4.62 -0.36
C LEU A 294 -21.13 6.07 -0.17
N ASN A 295 -21.36 6.51 1.07
CA ASN A 295 -21.89 7.87 1.34
C ASN A 295 -20.80 8.94 1.42
N HIS A 296 -19.59 8.57 1.84
CA HIS A 296 -18.52 9.52 2.16
C HIS A 296 -17.21 9.23 1.42
N GLY A 297 -17.22 8.35 0.41
CA GLY A 297 -16.05 8.08 -0.42
C GLY A 297 -14.82 7.54 0.33
N GLY A 298 -15.04 6.93 1.51
CA GLY A 298 -13.94 6.46 2.37
C GLY A 298 -13.48 7.46 3.44
N ASP A 299 -14.14 8.62 3.60
CA ASP A 299 -13.88 9.55 4.70
C ASP A 299 -14.61 9.11 5.98
N TRP A 300 -13.87 8.40 6.84
CA TRP A 300 -14.36 7.85 8.11
C TRP A 300 -14.74 8.91 9.14
N ALA A 301 -14.13 10.09 9.11
CA ALA A 301 -14.42 11.16 10.06
C ALA A 301 -15.75 11.83 9.71
N GLN A 302 -15.96 12.13 8.42
CA GLN A 302 -17.24 12.64 7.95
C GLN A 302 -18.37 11.63 8.13
N ALA A 303 -18.11 10.35 7.87
CA ALA A 303 -19.10 9.29 8.09
C ALA A 303 -19.52 9.17 9.57
N ALA A 304 -18.55 9.19 10.50
CA ALA A 304 -18.86 9.16 11.92
C ALA A 304 -19.63 10.42 12.39
N SER A 305 -19.31 11.59 11.84
CA SER A 305 -20.02 12.86 12.13
C SER A 305 -21.46 12.83 11.61
N SER A 306 -21.66 12.37 10.37
CA SER A 306 -22.97 12.22 9.73
C SER A 306 -23.87 11.23 10.49
N LEU A 307 -23.29 10.12 10.95
CA LEU A 307 -24.00 9.15 11.80
C LEU A 307 -24.37 9.77 13.15
N ARG A 308 -23.51 10.60 13.75
CA ARG A 308 -23.83 11.31 14.99
C ARG A 308 -24.99 12.29 14.82
N LEU A 309 -25.03 13.04 13.72
CA LEU A 309 -26.16 13.91 13.37
C LEU A 309 -27.44 13.12 13.10
N SER A 310 -27.31 11.90 12.59
CA SER A 310 -28.42 10.96 12.38
C SER A 310 -28.84 10.21 13.66
N GLY A 311 -28.31 10.62 14.82
CA GLY A 311 -28.68 10.08 16.13
C GLY A 311 -28.00 8.77 16.51
N TYR A 312 -26.85 8.43 15.91
CA TYR A 312 -26.02 7.27 16.29
C TYR A 312 -24.87 7.69 17.22
N GLY A 313 -24.66 6.94 18.30
CA GLY A 313 -23.71 7.27 19.38
C GLY A 313 -24.39 7.83 20.64
N GLY A 314 -23.69 7.78 21.78
CA GLY A 314 -24.25 8.11 23.10
C GLY A 314 -24.44 9.62 23.32
N ASP A 315 -25.62 10.02 23.80
CA ASP A 315 -25.95 11.39 24.17
C ASP A 315 -25.15 11.85 25.40
N SER A 316 -24.29 12.85 25.22
CA SER A 316 -23.90 13.75 26.30
C SER A 316 -24.29 15.17 25.89
N LEU A 317 -25.59 15.46 26.01
CA LEU A 317 -26.20 16.78 25.83
C LEU A 317 -26.02 17.60 27.11
N LEU A 318 -24.79 17.94 27.46
CA LEU A 318 -24.47 19.01 28.40
C LEU A 318 -23.15 19.63 27.93
N ASP A 319 -23.22 20.72 27.15
CA ASP A 319 -22.30 21.89 27.20
C ASP A 319 -22.16 22.65 25.85
N SER A 320 -23.26 23.05 25.20
CA SER A 320 -23.19 24.05 24.11
C SER A 320 -24.51 24.77 23.83
N THR A 321 -25.12 25.33 24.88
CA THR A 321 -26.11 26.41 24.74
C THR A 321 -25.42 27.78 24.60
N ARG A 322 -24.62 27.97 23.55
CA ARG A 322 -24.26 29.30 23.05
C ARG A 322 -24.27 29.25 21.52
N GLY A 323 -25.36 29.76 20.94
CA GLY A 323 -25.50 29.91 19.50
C GLY A 323 -24.34 30.74 18.95
N VAL A 324 -23.65 30.16 17.97
CA VAL A 324 -22.68 30.87 17.13
C VAL A 324 -23.45 31.39 15.93
N ASP A 325 -23.44 32.70 15.75
CA ASP A 325 -24.03 33.39 14.60
C ASP A 325 -23.15 33.17 13.36
N ILE A 326 -23.72 32.51 12.35
CA ILE A 326 -23.07 32.07 11.09
C ILE A 326 -23.47 32.94 9.88
N SER A 327 -24.13 34.07 10.13
CA SER A 327 -24.57 35.00 9.08
C SER A 327 -23.44 35.49 8.16
N GLY A 328 -22.20 35.60 8.66
CA GLY A 328 -21.04 36.01 7.85
C GLY A 328 -20.49 34.97 6.88
N ILE A 329 -20.81 33.68 7.04
CA ILE A 329 -20.33 32.59 6.16
C ILE A 329 -21.30 32.35 4.99
N ILE A 330 -22.60 32.61 5.19
CA ILE A 330 -23.63 32.37 4.17
C ILE A 330 -23.50 33.39 3.01
N ASP A 331 -23.11 34.63 3.30
CA ASP A 331 -23.03 35.71 2.30
C ASP A 331 -21.87 35.55 1.30
N GLN A 332 -20.85 34.72 1.58
CA GLN A 332 -19.78 34.42 0.61
C GLN A 332 -20.11 33.27 -0.35
N SER A 333 -21.15 32.47 -0.04
CA SER A 333 -21.45 31.23 -0.79
C SER A 333 -22.45 31.40 -1.94
N GLN A 334 -23.08 32.57 -2.09
CA GLN A 334 -24.13 32.80 -3.09
C GLN A 334 -23.67 33.50 -4.38
N ALA A 335 -22.38 33.78 -4.56
CA ALA A 335 -21.91 34.51 -5.75
C ALA A 335 -21.62 33.61 -6.99
N ASP A 336 -21.41 32.30 -6.82
CA ASP A 336 -20.80 31.48 -7.90
C ASP A 336 -21.68 30.33 -8.44
N VAL A 337 -23.00 30.37 -8.27
CA VAL A 337 -23.89 29.31 -8.81
C VAL A 337 -24.99 29.89 -9.70
N ALA A 338 -24.59 30.33 -10.89
CA ALA A 338 -25.45 30.37 -12.07
C ALA A 338 -24.59 30.39 -13.34
N ASP A 339 -24.40 29.24 -13.97
CA ASP A 339 -24.79 28.97 -15.37
C ASP A 339 -23.94 27.85 -16.02
N ASN A 340 -24.61 27.07 -16.88
CA ASN A 340 -24.12 26.09 -17.86
C ASN A 340 -23.95 24.59 -17.50
N THR A 341 -25.02 23.89 -17.90
CA THR A 341 -25.18 22.58 -18.53
C THR A 341 -24.00 21.95 -19.29
N ASP A 342 -23.90 20.62 -19.14
CA ASP A 342 -23.41 19.59 -20.08
C ASP A 342 -22.19 19.91 -20.95
N THR A 343 -21.00 19.56 -20.45
CA THR A 343 -19.91 18.96 -21.26
C THR A 343 -19.04 18.08 -20.36
N SER A 344 -18.59 16.95 -20.89
CA SER A 344 -17.73 15.98 -20.21
C SER A 344 -16.51 16.66 -19.57
N SER A 345 -16.41 16.64 -18.24
CA SER A 345 -15.28 17.24 -17.53
C SER A 345 -14.01 16.41 -17.74
N ALA A 346 -13.18 16.89 -18.66
CA ALA A 346 -11.75 16.67 -18.56
C ALA A 346 -11.29 17.14 -17.17
N VAL A 347 -10.46 16.33 -16.51
CA VAL A 347 -9.79 16.72 -15.26
C VAL A 347 -9.19 18.11 -15.48
N PRO A 348 -9.43 19.11 -14.60
CA PRO A 348 -8.83 20.43 -14.78
C PRO A 348 -7.32 20.26 -14.89
N GLU A 349 -6.73 20.61 -16.04
CA GLU A 349 -5.28 20.75 -16.14
C GLU A 349 -4.89 21.86 -15.17
N ILE A 350 -4.33 21.48 -14.02
CA ILE A 350 -3.71 22.43 -13.10
C ILE A 350 -2.55 23.04 -13.89
N PRO A 351 -2.59 24.35 -14.22
CA PRO A 351 -1.54 24.96 -15.01
C PRO A 351 -0.22 24.87 -14.22
N ASP A 352 0.81 24.33 -14.87
CA ASP A 352 2.15 24.24 -14.27
C ASP A 352 2.60 25.66 -13.86
N PRO A 353 2.85 25.91 -12.57
CA PRO A 353 3.28 27.22 -12.08
C PRO A 353 4.66 27.63 -12.62
N GLY A 354 5.38 26.72 -13.29
CA GLY A 354 6.71 26.95 -13.82
C GLY A 354 7.80 26.81 -12.76
N PRO A 355 9.06 27.11 -13.11
CA PRO A 355 10.18 26.97 -12.20
C PRO A 355 10.06 27.95 -11.02
N MET A 356 10.52 27.52 -9.84
CA MET A 356 10.58 28.38 -8.66
C MET A 356 11.42 29.63 -8.95
N PRO A 357 10.91 30.85 -8.69
CA PRO A 357 11.66 32.08 -8.90
C PRO A 357 12.96 32.11 -8.07
N PRO A 358 14.11 32.54 -8.64
CA PRO A 358 15.39 32.52 -7.95
C PRO A 358 15.42 33.28 -6.62
N GLU A 359 14.63 34.35 -6.51
CA GLU A 359 14.46 35.15 -5.30
C GLU A 359 13.80 34.37 -4.16
N MET A 360 12.93 33.40 -4.45
CA MET A 360 12.30 32.55 -3.44
C MET A 360 13.27 31.53 -2.83
N LEU A 361 14.37 31.24 -3.53
CA LEU A 361 15.45 30.39 -3.00
C LEU A 361 16.40 31.16 -2.07
N ARG A 362 16.26 32.49 -1.96
CA ARG A 362 17.15 33.32 -1.14
C ARG A 362 16.52 33.63 0.21
N MET A 363 17.03 32.98 1.26
CA MET A 363 16.69 33.29 2.66
C MET A 363 17.85 34.04 3.32
N PRO A 364 17.64 35.27 3.82
CA PRO A 364 18.73 36.07 4.40
C PRO A 364 19.36 35.40 5.62
N GLY A 365 20.65 35.68 5.86
CA GLY A 365 21.41 35.11 6.97
C GLY A 365 22.05 33.76 6.64
N PHE A 366 22.06 32.85 7.61
CA PHE A 366 22.85 31.61 7.57
C PHE A 366 22.61 30.76 6.32
N VAL A 367 21.34 30.62 5.89
CA VAL A 367 20.99 29.83 4.70
C VAL A 367 21.66 30.40 3.45
N SER A 368 21.49 31.70 3.17
CA SER A 368 22.15 32.32 2.00
C SER A 368 23.67 32.29 2.08
N GLU A 369 24.27 32.43 3.27
CA GLU A 369 25.72 32.36 3.42
C GLU A 369 26.29 30.97 3.09
N VAL A 370 25.60 29.91 3.54
CA VAL A 370 25.95 28.53 3.17
C VAL A 370 25.71 28.29 1.68
N MET A 371 24.61 28.81 1.12
CA MET A 371 24.33 28.73 -0.31
C MET A 371 25.41 29.40 -1.14
N ASP A 372 25.83 30.63 -0.78
CA ASP A 372 26.86 31.38 -1.51
C ASP A 372 28.19 30.63 -1.51
N TYR A 373 28.58 30.08 -0.35
CA TYR A 373 29.76 29.23 -0.26
C TYR A 373 29.63 27.98 -1.14
N CYS A 374 28.47 27.31 -1.10
CA CYS A 374 28.20 26.12 -1.90
C CYS A 374 28.29 26.42 -3.40
N LEU A 375 27.62 27.48 -3.87
CA LEU A 375 27.62 27.90 -5.26
C LEU A 375 29.00 28.35 -5.75
N MET A 376 29.79 29.01 -4.91
CA MET A 376 31.13 29.49 -5.26
C MET A 376 32.17 28.36 -5.38
N THR A 377 31.94 27.23 -4.71
CA THR A 377 32.92 26.13 -4.65
C THR A 377 32.48 24.90 -5.45
N ALA A 378 31.20 24.79 -5.81
CA ALA A 378 30.65 23.69 -6.59
C ALA A 378 31.22 23.66 -8.02
N PRO A 379 31.64 22.50 -8.56
CA PRO A 379 31.99 22.37 -9.97
C PRO A 379 30.83 22.72 -10.92
N TYR A 380 29.60 22.43 -10.49
CA TYR A 380 28.36 22.78 -11.19
C TYR A 380 27.44 23.49 -10.19
N PRO A 381 27.45 24.83 -10.15
CA PRO A 381 26.60 25.61 -9.26
C PRO A 381 25.13 25.33 -9.51
N ASN A 382 24.41 24.93 -8.46
CA ASN A 382 22.99 24.62 -8.52
C ASN A 382 22.26 25.29 -7.35
N PRO A 383 21.54 26.41 -7.58
CA PRO A 383 20.87 27.16 -6.54
C PRO A 383 19.84 26.35 -5.74
N VAL A 384 19.08 25.48 -6.42
CA VAL A 384 18.05 24.65 -5.78
C VAL A 384 18.70 23.62 -4.83
N MET A 385 19.77 22.96 -5.28
CA MET A 385 20.49 21.99 -4.45
C MET A 385 21.25 22.69 -3.31
N ALA A 386 21.82 23.87 -3.56
CA ALA A 386 22.46 24.68 -2.52
C ALA A 386 21.45 25.11 -1.45
N PHE A 387 20.25 25.53 -1.85
CA PHE A 387 19.15 25.87 -0.94
C PHE A 387 18.70 24.66 -0.11
N ALA A 388 18.44 23.52 -0.75
CA ALA A 388 18.03 22.29 -0.07
C ALA A 388 19.08 21.82 0.96
N GLY A 389 20.36 21.86 0.58
CA GLY A 389 21.47 21.54 1.47
C GLY A 389 21.56 22.50 2.65
N ALA A 390 21.54 23.81 2.40
CA ALA A 390 21.63 24.84 3.44
C ALA A 390 20.44 24.82 4.41
N LEU A 391 19.22 24.61 3.90
CA LEU A 391 18.01 24.51 4.69
C LEU A 391 18.02 23.27 5.60
N SER A 392 18.44 22.11 5.06
CA SER A 392 18.58 20.88 5.86
C SER A 392 19.63 21.03 6.98
N LEU A 393 20.73 21.74 6.72
CA LEU A 393 21.75 22.03 7.73
C LEU A 393 21.20 22.91 8.85
N LEU A 394 20.51 24.01 8.52
CA LEU A 394 19.91 24.88 9.52
C LEU A 394 18.85 24.12 10.34
N ALA A 395 18.00 23.35 9.67
CA ALA A 395 16.95 22.57 10.31
C ALA A 395 17.51 21.60 11.35
N PHE A 396 18.63 20.94 11.03
CA PHE A 396 19.35 20.06 11.95
C PHE A 396 20.00 20.83 13.12
N LEU A 397 20.72 21.92 12.82
CA LEU A 397 21.41 22.72 13.83
C LEU A 397 20.45 23.35 14.85
N ALA A 398 19.29 23.82 14.38
CA ALA A 398 18.20 24.36 15.19
C ALA A 398 17.28 23.26 15.78
N GLY A 399 17.57 21.98 15.49
CA GLY A 399 16.83 20.83 15.97
C GLY A 399 16.68 20.84 17.49
N ARG A 400 15.43 20.69 17.96
CA ARG A 400 15.04 20.74 19.38
C ARG A 400 15.27 22.10 20.06
N LYS A 401 15.58 23.17 19.33
CA LYS A 401 15.93 24.48 19.91
C LYS A 401 14.91 25.58 19.65
N VAL A 402 14.19 25.48 18.54
CA VAL A 402 13.17 26.44 18.15
C VAL A 402 11.84 25.73 17.88
N ARG A 403 10.75 26.48 18.04
CA ARG A 403 9.41 26.10 17.58
C ARG A 403 8.64 27.31 17.09
N ASP A 404 7.54 27.06 16.40
CA ASP A 404 6.55 28.11 16.12
C ASP A 404 5.39 28.09 17.15
N SER A 405 4.40 28.95 16.95
CA SER A 405 3.19 29.01 17.78
C SER A 405 2.32 27.76 17.69
N GLY A 406 2.47 26.95 16.64
CA GLY A 406 1.81 25.66 16.46
C GLY A 406 2.59 24.49 17.06
N ASP A 407 3.71 24.74 17.73
CA ASP A 407 4.63 23.74 18.26
C ASP A 407 5.27 22.84 17.17
N ASN A 408 5.33 23.34 15.93
CA ASN A 408 6.06 22.71 14.85
C ASN A 408 7.56 22.74 15.12
N ARG A 409 8.26 21.67 14.71
CA ARG A 409 9.71 21.52 14.89
C ARG A 409 10.41 21.54 13.55
N THR A 410 11.73 21.61 13.59
CA THR A 410 12.59 21.69 12.39
C THR A 410 12.90 20.31 11.77
N ASN A 411 12.14 19.25 12.07
CA ASN A 411 12.38 17.89 11.58
C ASN A 411 11.91 17.68 10.12
N ILE A 412 12.47 18.47 9.19
CA ILE A 412 12.03 18.50 7.80
C ILE A 412 12.61 17.34 6.98
N TYR A 413 11.83 16.82 6.04
CA TYR A 413 12.29 15.89 5.02
C TYR A 413 12.34 16.61 3.67
N LEU A 414 13.55 16.78 3.14
CA LEU A 414 13.85 17.49 1.90
C LEU A 414 14.31 16.51 0.83
N LEU A 415 13.77 16.68 -0.37
CA LEU A 415 14.17 15.92 -1.55
C LEU A 415 14.59 16.88 -2.67
N GLY A 416 15.87 16.85 -3.02
CA GLY A 416 16.41 17.56 -4.18
C GLY A 416 16.39 16.68 -5.43
N LEU A 417 15.58 17.02 -6.42
CA LEU A 417 15.59 16.35 -7.72
C LEU A 417 16.54 17.08 -8.66
N ALA A 418 17.53 16.38 -9.21
CA ALA A 418 18.46 16.95 -10.17
C ALA A 418 18.98 15.89 -11.13
N HIS A 419 19.16 16.25 -12.41
CA HIS A 419 19.73 15.33 -13.40
C HIS A 419 21.17 14.91 -13.04
N SER A 420 21.63 13.81 -13.64
CA SER A 420 23.01 13.35 -13.46
C SER A 420 24.02 14.45 -13.81
N ALA A 421 25.10 14.53 -13.03
CA ALA A 421 26.13 15.57 -13.12
C ALA A 421 25.67 17.03 -12.91
N ALA A 422 24.47 17.28 -12.35
CA ALA A 422 23.97 18.63 -12.04
C ALA A 422 24.43 19.20 -10.68
N GLY A 423 25.44 18.60 -10.05
CA GLY A 423 26.04 19.13 -8.80
C GLY A 423 25.39 18.70 -7.48
N LYS A 424 24.49 17.70 -7.49
CA LYS A 424 23.72 17.22 -6.32
C LYS A 424 24.55 16.81 -5.09
N ASP A 425 25.80 16.43 -5.31
CA ASP A 425 26.70 15.93 -4.25
C ASP A 425 27.38 17.04 -3.43
N TRP A 426 27.57 18.22 -4.02
CA TRP A 426 28.36 19.27 -3.40
C TRP A 426 27.75 19.84 -2.11
N PRO A 427 26.44 20.15 -2.02
CA PRO A 427 25.83 20.63 -0.78
C PRO A 427 25.99 19.64 0.38
N ARG A 428 25.91 18.33 0.11
CA ARG A 428 26.10 17.30 1.14
C ARG A 428 27.51 17.32 1.72
N LYS A 429 28.53 17.49 0.86
CA LYS A 429 29.93 17.63 1.27
C LYS A 429 30.15 18.88 2.12
N VAL A 430 29.55 20.00 1.74
CA VAL A 430 29.59 21.26 2.51
C VAL A 430 28.98 21.04 3.90
N ASN A 431 27.79 20.45 3.98
CA ASN A 431 27.12 20.12 5.23
C ASN A 431 27.98 19.21 6.12
N THR A 432 28.51 18.13 5.57
CA THR A 432 29.39 17.20 6.30
C THR A 432 30.61 17.91 6.86
N ARG A 433 31.25 18.80 6.07
CA ARG A 433 32.40 19.59 6.52
C ARG A 433 32.04 20.51 7.68
N ILE A 434 30.94 21.26 7.57
CA ILE A 434 30.49 22.18 8.64
C ILE A 434 30.16 21.40 9.93
N VAL A 435 29.40 20.32 9.81
CA VAL A 435 28.98 19.48 10.96
C VAL A 435 30.19 18.84 11.67
N HIS A 436 31.22 18.46 10.90
CA HIS A 436 32.47 17.95 11.46
C HIS A 436 33.24 19.03 12.24
N GLU A 437 33.40 20.23 11.67
CA GLU A 437 34.10 21.35 12.32
C GLU A 437 33.44 21.82 13.63
N VAL A 438 32.11 21.73 13.73
CA VAL A 438 31.39 22.08 14.97
C VAL A 438 31.32 20.93 15.98
N GLY A 439 31.95 19.78 15.71
CA GLY A 439 32.04 18.66 16.64
C GLY A 439 30.79 17.78 16.72
N MET A 440 29.93 17.79 15.69
CA MET A 440 28.66 17.04 15.64
C MET A 440 28.68 15.89 14.63
N ALA A 441 29.86 15.37 14.27
CA ALA A 441 30.01 14.33 13.25
C ALA A 441 29.20 13.05 13.53
N ASN A 442 29.00 12.69 14.81
CA ASN A 442 28.22 11.52 15.22
C ASN A 442 26.71 11.64 14.91
N CYS A 443 26.25 12.83 14.55
CA CYS A 443 24.85 13.10 14.20
C CYS A 443 24.55 12.92 12.69
N LEU A 444 25.55 12.52 11.89
CA LEU A 444 25.40 12.32 10.44
C LEU A 444 25.04 10.87 10.11
N GLY A 445 24.08 10.69 9.21
CA GLY A 445 23.76 9.40 8.59
C GLY A 445 23.77 9.49 7.06
N GLU A 446 24.13 8.39 6.39
CA GLU A 446 24.14 8.34 4.92
C GLU A 446 22.95 7.53 4.36
N ARG A 447 22.76 6.30 4.86
CA ARG A 447 21.68 5.40 4.41
C ARG A 447 20.90 4.82 5.58
N PHE A 448 19.63 4.53 5.35
CA PHE A 448 18.76 3.85 6.30
C PHE A 448 18.97 2.33 6.21
N ALA A 449 19.54 1.72 7.26
CA ALA A 449 19.71 0.27 7.30
C ALA A 449 18.41 -0.46 7.71
N SER A 450 17.70 0.06 8.70
CA SER A 450 16.40 -0.44 9.19
C SER A 450 15.69 0.62 10.05
N GLY A 451 14.38 0.46 10.28
CA GLY A 451 13.63 1.36 11.16
C GLY A 451 14.15 1.29 12.61
N GLU A 452 14.52 0.11 13.06
CA GLU A 452 15.14 -0.14 14.37
C GLU A 452 16.48 0.59 14.53
N GLY A 453 17.28 0.66 13.46
CA GLY A 453 18.55 1.38 13.45
C GLY A 453 18.37 2.88 13.62
N ILE A 454 17.33 3.46 13.00
CA ILE A 454 16.98 4.89 13.14
C ILE A 454 16.62 5.20 14.60
N GLN A 455 15.81 4.34 15.22
CA GLN A 455 15.44 4.49 16.64
C GLN A 455 16.68 4.41 17.55
N ASP A 456 17.56 3.44 17.31
CA ASP A 456 18.76 3.26 18.13
C ASP A 456 19.74 4.44 17.97
N ALA A 457 19.86 5.00 16.77
CA ALA A 457 20.65 6.21 16.52
C ALA A 457 20.05 7.43 17.23
N LEU A 458 18.73 7.68 17.07
CA LEU A 458 18.05 8.80 17.72
C LEU A 458 18.03 8.70 19.25
N PHE A 459 18.13 7.50 19.81
CA PHE A 459 18.28 7.31 21.25
C PHE A 459 19.65 7.73 21.77
N GLN A 460 20.71 7.52 20.98
CA GLN A 460 22.07 7.98 21.32
C GLN A 460 22.24 9.48 21.06
N THR A 461 21.72 9.95 19.93
CA THR A 461 21.82 11.32 19.45
C THR A 461 20.43 11.80 19.02
N PRO A 462 19.69 12.53 19.90
CA PRO A 462 18.30 12.93 19.65
C PRO A 462 18.05 13.88 18.48
N SER A 463 19.11 14.37 17.84
CA SER A 463 19.08 15.15 16.60
C SER A 463 20.02 14.51 15.58
N MET A 464 19.49 14.20 14.39
CA MET A 464 20.22 13.52 13.32
C MET A 464 19.96 14.16 11.95
N LEU A 465 21.00 14.28 11.14
CA LEU A 465 20.93 14.68 9.73
C LEU A 465 21.31 13.50 8.84
N PHE A 466 20.34 12.97 8.10
CA PHE A 466 20.57 11.93 7.10
C PHE A 466 20.70 12.56 5.72
N GLN A 467 21.83 12.34 5.05
CA GLN A 467 22.09 12.83 3.70
C GLN A 467 22.21 11.65 2.73
N THR A 468 21.11 11.30 2.05
CA THR A 468 21.01 10.09 1.23
C THR A 468 21.06 10.44 -0.25
N ASP A 469 22.09 9.96 -0.95
CA ASP A 469 22.09 9.98 -2.43
C ASP A 469 21.25 8.83 -2.99
N GLU A 470 20.67 9.06 -4.17
CA GLU A 470 19.85 8.11 -4.91
C GLU A 470 18.74 7.49 -4.04
N ILE A 471 18.05 8.35 -3.30
CA ILE A 471 16.98 7.93 -2.40
C ILE A 471 15.83 7.25 -3.16
N ASP A 472 15.68 7.52 -4.46
CA ASP A 472 14.81 6.79 -5.38
C ASP A 472 15.10 5.28 -5.39
N GLY A 473 16.35 4.84 -5.30
CA GLY A 473 16.70 3.42 -5.19
C GLY A 473 16.12 2.76 -3.93
N MET A 474 16.08 3.49 -2.81
CA MET A 474 15.40 3.04 -1.59
C MET A 474 13.89 2.98 -1.80
N LEU A 475 13.28 4.00 -2.41
CA LEU A 475 11.85 4.03 -2.70
C LEU A 475 11.41 2.91 -3.66
N GLN A 476 12.19 2.63 -4.70
CA GLN A 476 11.97 1.51 -5.61
C GLN A 476 12.08 0.17 -4.90
N SER A 477 13.05 0.03 -3.98
CA SER A 477 13.21 -1.18 -3.18
C SER A 477 12.01 -1.39 -2.27
N ILE A 478 11.47 -0.33 -1.67
CA ILE A 478 10.21 -0.37 -0.90
C ILE A 478 9.05 -0.85 -1.78
N ASN A 479 8.89 -0.33 -3.01
CA ASN A 479 7.80 -0.74 -3.90
C ASN A 479 7.93 -2.17 -4.42
N LYS A 480 9.15 -2.63 -4.69
CA LYS A 480 9.40 -3.97 -5.26
C LYS A 480 9.42 -5.06 -4.18
N ALA A 481 9.79 -4.71 -2.95
CA ALA A 481 9.92 -5.67 -1.87
C ALA A 481 8.55 -6.04 -1.28
N LYS A 482 8.29 -7.34 -1.16
CA LYS A 482 7.29 -7.90 -0.24
C LYS A 482 7.85 -8.02 1.20
N ASP A 483 8.97 -7.38 1.48
CA ASP A 483 9.78 -7.56 2.70
C ASP A 483 9.39 -6.53 3.77
N ALA A 484 8.99 -7.02 4.95
CA ALA A 484 8.56 -6.24 6.10
C ALA A 484 9.60 -5.20 6.56
N ARG A 485 10.89 -5.40 6.27
CA ARG A 485 11.97 -4.47 6.68
C ARG A 485 11.81 -3.07 6.10
N HIS A 486 11.42 -2.97 4.84
CA HIS A 486 11.28 -1.70 4.13
C HIS A 486 10.05 -0.92 4.61
N GLU A 487 8.96 -1.65 4.92
CA GLU A 487 7.77 -1.06 5.55
C GLU A 487 8.07 -0.51 6.95
N ALA A 488 8.92 -1.22 7.73
CA ALA A 488 9.33 -0.77 9.04
C ALA A 488 10.13 0.55 9.00
N ILE A 489 10.96 0.76 7.97
CA ILE A 489 11.67 2.04 7.76
C ILE A 489 10.65 3.16 7.54
N MET A 490 9.73 2.99 6.59
CA MET A 490 8.71 4.01 6.25
C MET A 490 7.82 4.36 7.45
N SER A 491 7.34 3.35 8.16
CA SER A 491 6.55 3.53 9.38
C SER A 491 7.34 4.29 10.47
N THR A 492 8.62 3.96 10.64
CA THR A 492 9.50 4.68 11.57
C THR A 492 9.68 6.14 11.15
N LEU A 493 9.93 6.43 9.87
CA LEU A 493 10.09 7.80 9.38
C LEU A 493 8.82 8.64 9.59
N LEU A 494 7.64 8.09 9.32
CA LEU A 494 6.34 8.74 9.58
C LEU A 494 6.12 9.04 11.06
N THR A 495 6.49 8.08 11.91
CA THR A 495 6.33 8.18 13.35
C THR A 495 7.30 9.20 13.93
N MET A 496 8.59 9.18 13.55
CA MET A 496 9.58 10.15 14.01
C MET A 496 9.21 11.57 13.63
N TYR A 497 8.67 11.76 12.42
CA TYR A 497 8.19 13.07 11.99
C TYR A 497 7.04 13.58 12.88
N SER A 498 6.09 12.69 13.19
CA SER A 498 4.90 13.05 13.96
C SER A 498 5.17 13.15 15.47
N SER A 499 6.25 12.52 15.96
CA SER A 499 6.66 12.54 17.36
C SER A 499 7.62 13.66 17.73
N ALA A 500 7.97 14.56 16.80
CA ALA A 500 9.01 15.57 17.03
C ALA A 500 8.76 16.51 18.22
N ASN A 501 7.49 16.74 18.57
CA ASN A 501 7.09 17.54 19.73
C ASN A 501 6.67 16.71 20.96
N SER A 502 6.83 15.39 20.92
CA SER A 502 6.36 14.48 21.98
C SER A 502 7.45 13.47 22.37
N VAL A 503 7.09 12.52 23.24
CA VAL A 503 7.99 11.46 23.70
C VAL A 503 7.69 10.18 22.93
N PHE A 504 8.70 9.66 22.23
CA PHE A 504 8.62 8.40 21.51
C PHE A 504 9.10 7.23 22.39
N PRO A 505 8.23 6.28 22.77
CA PRO A 505 8.64 5.10 23.51
C PRO A 505 9.41 4.13 22.60
N MET A 506 10.61 3.72 23.01
CA MET A 506 11.37 2.75 22.24
C MET A 506 10.77 1.35 22.32
N ARG A 507 11.06 0.54 21.29
CA ARG A 507 10.72 -0.89 21.26
C ARG A 507 11.39 -1.64 22.42
N ARG A 508 10.69 -2.65 22.97
CA ARG A 508 11.27 -3.53 24.00
C ARG A 508 12.25 -4.51 23.37
N LYS A 509 13.47 -4.59 23.93
CA LYS A 509 14.48 -5.60 23.56
C LYS A 509 14.52 -6.68 24.62
N ALA A 510 14.59 -7.95 24.21
CA ALA A 510 14.74 -9.07 25.13
C ALA A 510 16.00 -8.86 26.01
N GLY A 511 15.85 -9.02 27.33
CA GLY A 511 16.95 -8.87 28.29
C GLY A 511 17.30 -7.44 28.73
N LYS A 512 16.54 -6.40 28.32
CA LYS A 512 16.66 -5.04 28.89
C LYS A 512 15.46 -4.69 29.76
N GLU A 513 15.72 -4.20 30.98
CA GLU A 513 14.69 -3.91 31.99
C GLU A 513 13.82 -2.68 31.67
N SER A 514 14.35 -1.69 30.93
CA SER A 514 13.56 -0.57 30.42
C SER A 514 13.81 -0.33 28.92
N PRO A 515 12.77 -0.11 28.11
CA PRO A 515 12.93 0.13 26.68
C PRO A 515 13.65 1.45 26.36
N GLY A 516 13.67 2.41 27.29
CA GLY A 516 14.11 3.79 27.03
C GLY A 516 13.06 4.60 26.29
N VAL A 517 13.24 5.92 26.25
CA VAL A 517 12.38 6.84 25.49
C VAL A 517 13.25 7.82 24.72
N ILE A 518 12.80 8.19 23.52
CA ILE A 518 13.39 9.26 22.72
C ILE A 518 12.48 10.46 22.92
N ASN A 519 12.96 11.42 23.69
CA ASN A 519 12.20 12.63 23.96
C ASN A 519 12.41 13.62 22.81
N GLN A 520 11.36 14.18 22.19
CA GLN A 520 11.42 15.17 21.11
C GLN A 520 12.44 14.84 19.99
N PRO A 521 12.31 13.68 19.29
CA PRO A 521 13.22 13.31 18.22
C PRO A 521 13.28 14.38 17.12
N ASN A 522 14.49 14.78 16.71
CA ASN A 522 14.69 15.59 15.52
C ASN A 522 15.41 14.77 14.46
N LEU A 523 14.66 14.37 13.43
CA LEU A 523 15.21 13.68 12.27
C LEU A 523 15.07 14.61 11.06
N VAL A 524 16.20 15.01 10.47
CA VAL A 524 16.24 15.76 9.22
C VAL A 524 16.76 14.84 8.14
N ILE A 525 16.08 14.82 7.00
CA ILE A 525 16.46 14.01 5.84
C ILE A 525 16.71 14.96 4.68
N PHE A 526 17.87 14.85 4.06
CA PHE A 526 18.19 15.46 2.78
C PHE A 526 18.50 14.37 1.76
N GLY A 527 17.49 13.98 1.01
CA GLY A 527 17.59 13.04 -0.10
C GLY A 527 17.90 13.76 -1.41
N THR A 528 18.62 13.12 -2.32
CA THR A 528 18.65 13.55 -3.72
C THR A 528 18.34 12.41 -4.66
N ALA A 529 17.63 12.69 -5.76
CA ALA A 529 17.28 11.70 -6.77
C ALA A 529 17.28 12.32 -8.17
N ILE A 530 17.25 11.47 -9.19
CA ILE A 530 17.01 11.90 -10.57
C ILE A 530 15.49 11.99 -10.77
N PRO A 531 14.93 13.08 -11.35
CA PRO A 531 13.49 13.27 -11.50
C PRO A 531 12.78 12.03 -12.08
N ASN A 532 13.23 11.52 -13.24
CA ASN A 532 12.62 10.37 -13.90
C ASN A 532 12.55 9.12 -13.01
N HIS A 533 13.67 8.76 -12.38
CA HIS A 533 13.72 7.57 -11.52
C HIS A 533 12.88 7.75 -10.25
N TYR A 534 12.81 8.98 -9.73
CA TYR A 534 11.98 9.32 -8.58
C TYR A 534 10.49 9.19 -8.91
N TYR A 535 10.02 9.80 -10.00
CA TYR A 535 8.62 9.72 -10.41
C TYR A 535 8.19 8.30 -10.79
N GLU A 536 9.08 7.52 -11.42
CA GLU A 536 8.87 6.08 -11.66
C GLU A 536 8.82 5.24 -10.37
N ALA A 537 9.46 5.71 -9.29
CA ALA A 537 9.46 5.07 -7.99
C ALA A 537 8.23 5.45 -7.14
N LEU A 538 7.32 6.28 -7.62
CA LEU A 538 6.10 6.62 -6.88
C LEU A 538 5.07 5.48 -6.98
N SER A 539 4.39 5.21 -5.86
CA SER A 539 3.23 4.32 -5.82
C SER A 539 2.04 5.01 -5.16
N GLU A 540 0.83 4.67 -5.58
CA GLU A 540 -0.42 5.23 -5.02
C GLU A 540 -0.49 5.04 -3.50
N ARG A 541 -0.02 3.89 -3.00
CA ARG A 541 0.09 3.60 -1.56
C ARG A 541 0.97 4.62 -0.82
N MET A 542 2.07 5.08 -1.41
CA MET A 542 2.95 6.07 -0.78
C MET A 542 2.38 7.49 -0.83
N LEU A 543 1.55 7.78 -1.82
CA LEU A 543 0.80 9.05 -1.88
C LEU A 543 -0.28 9.08 -0.80
N THR A 544 -0.98 7.97 -0.58
CA THR A 544 -2.08 7.87 0.40
C THR A 544 -1.62 7.66 1.85
N ASN A 545 -0.44 7.08 2.10
CA ASN A 545 0.07 6.84 3.46
C ASN A 545 0.64 8.09 4.16
N GLY A 546 0.66 9.24 3.48
CA GLY A 546 1.09 10.52 4.03
C GLY A 546 2.62 10.71 4.14
N PHE A 547 3.44 9.82 3.57
CA PHE A 547 4.89 9.99 3.55
C PHE A 547 5.29 11.19 2.69
N PHE A 548 4.76 11.29 1.48
CA PHE A 548 5.04 12.42 0.59
C PHE A 548 4.45 13.74 1.08
N ALA A 549 3.32 13.69 1.80
CA ALA A 549 2.74 14.88 2.44
C ALA A 549 3.68 15.53 3.48
N ARG A 550 4.73 14.83 3.92
CA ARG A 550 5.75 15.32 4.86
C ARG A 550 7.08 15.68 4.18
N MET A 551 7.16 15.56 2.86
CA MET A 551 8.36 15.86 2.09
C MET A 551 8.23 17.19 1.35
N ILE A 552 9.29 17.98 1.40
CA ILE A 552 9.47 19.16 0.56
C ILE A 552 10.31 18.73 -0.65
N ILE A 553 9.70 18.70 -1.82
CA ILE A 553 10.34 18.28 -3.07
C ILE A 553 10.75 19.53 -3.84
N LEU A 554 12.03 19.60 -4.22
CA LEU A 554 12.63 20.72 -4.93
C LEU A 554 13.26 20.21 -6.22
N GLU A 555 12.70 20.58 -7.36
CA GLU A 555 13.22 20.20 -8.67
C GLU A 555 14.19 21.24 -9.21
N ALA A 556 15.43 20.82 -9.43
CA ALA A 556 16.41 21.60 -10.15
C ALA A 556 16.17 21.45 -11.65
N GLY A 557 16.16 22.59 -12.36
CA GLY A 557 16.09 22.63 -13.81
C GLY A 557 17.35 22.08 -14.50
N PRO A 558 17.57 22.44 -15.77
CA PRO A 558 18.68 21.91 -16.55
C PRO A 558 20.04 22.26 -15.92
N ARG A 559 21.04 21.43 -16.22
CA ARG A 559 22.40 21.61 -15.72
C ARG A 559 22.93 23.00 -16.08
N GLY A 560 23.34 23.76 -15.06
CA GLY A 560 23.96 25.06 -15.22
C GLY A 560 25.39 24.98 -15.78
N THR A 561 25.95 26.15 -16.09
CA THR A 561 27.34 26.28 -16.54
C THR A 561 28.30 25.81 -15.45
N GLY A 562 29.25 24.93 -15.81
CA GLY A 562 30.31 24.51 -14.90
C GLY A 562 31.29 25.64 -14.59
N GLN A 563 32.02 25.48 -13.49
CA GLN A 563 33.13 26.33 -13.10
C GLN A 563 34.28 25.48 -12.57
N GLU A 564 35.50 26.05 -12.55
CA GLU A 564 36.65 25.38 -11.95
C GLU A 564 36.44 25.22 -10.43
N PRO A 565 36.57 24.00 -9.88
CA PRO A 565 36.39 23.78 -8.46
C PRO A 565 37.42 24.59 -7.66
N SER A 566 36.96 25.40 -6.70
CA SER A 566 37.84 26.16 -5.83
C SER A 566 37.91 25.55 -4.44
N ILE A 567 39.11 25.21 -3.98
CA ILE A 567 39.35 24.77 -2.61
C ILE A 567 39.46 26.03 -1.75
N ARG A 568 38.44 26.28 -0.93
CA ARG A 568 38.38 27.42 -0.01
C ARG A 568 38.02 26.96 1.38
N ASP A 569 38.51 27.67 2.38
CA ASP A 569 38.09 27.47 3.77
C ASP A 569 36.63 27.88 3.97
N LEU A 570 35.99 27.27 4.96
CA LEU A 570 34.62 27.61 5.33
C LEU A 570 34.57 29.07 5.80
N PRO A 571 33.54 29.85 5.41
CA PRO A 571 33.43 31.24 5.84
C PRO A 571 33.40 31.33 7.37
N PRO A 572 34.21 32.20 8.01
CA PRO A 572 34.27 32.29 9.47
C PRO A 572 32.91 32.57 10.12
N ARG A 573 32.06 33.36 9.47
CA ARG A 573 30.70 33.67 9.94
C ARG A 573 29.80 32.43 9.93
N VAL A 574 29.85 31.61 8.86
CA VAL A 574 29.10 30.35 8.76
C VAL A 574 29.51 29.41 9.89
N LEU A 575 30.81 29.23 10.12
CA LEU A 575 31.30 28.39 11.22
C LEU A 575 30.90 28.95 12.59
N ALA A 576 31.02 30.25 12.81
CA ALA A 576 30.62 30.88 14.07
C ALA A 576 29.13 30.71 14.34
N THR A 577 28.26 30.91 13.35
CA THR A 577 26.81 30.70 13.49
C THR A 577 26.45 29.23 13.68
N ALA A 578 27.10 28.31 12.95
CA ALA A 578 26.88 26.88 13.13
C ALA A 578 27.33 26.41 14.53
N LYS A 579 28.48 26.91 15.02
CA LYS A 579 28.97 26.63 16.37
C LYS A 579 28.05 27.21 17.44
N TRP A 580 27.58 28.44 17.24
CA TRP A 580 26.60 29.07 18.13
C TRP A 580 25.34 28.21 18.24
N TRP A 581 24.78 27.76 17.11
CA TRP A 581 23.65 26.83 17.14
C TRP A 581 24.01 25.55 17.87
N ALA A 582 25.15 24.90 17.54
CA ALA A 582 25.58 23.66 18.17
C ALA A 582 25.71 23.78 19.70
N ASP A 583 26.10 24.95 20.21
CA ASP A 583 26.27 25.22 21.64
C ASP A 583 25.00 25.73 22.33
N TYR A 584 24.06 26.30 21.58
CA TYR A 584 22.84 26.87 22.13
C TYR A 584 21.97 25.79 22.82
N ARG A 585 21.54 26.08 24.05
CA ARG A 585 20.68 25.24 24.89
C ARG A 585 19.48 26.05 25.39
N PRO A 586 18.30 25.90 24.79
CA PRO A 586 17.08 26.56 25.25
C PRO A 586 16.40 25.72 26.34
N GLY A 587 16.22 26.33 27.51
CA GLY A 587 15.60 25.69 28.66
C GLY A 587 16.02 26.36 29.97
N THR A 588 15.54 25.82 31.08
CA THR A 588 15.98 26.21 32.43
C THR A 588 16.28 24.96 33.24
N GLY A 589 17.43 24.94 33.92
CA GLY A 589 17.81 23.87 34.83
C GLY A 589 18.68 22.79 34.20
N ASN A 590 19.06 21.80 35.01
CA ASN A 590 20.07 20.78 34.66
C ASN A 590 19.57 19.64 33.75
N LEU A 591 18.33 19.70 33.27
CA LEU A 591 17.72 18.72 32.36
C LEU A 591 17.37 19.31 30.98
N GLU A 592 17.88 20.50 30.68
CA GLU A 592 17.65 21.23 29.43
C GLU A 592 18.01 20.41 28.17
N ASP A 593 19.04 19.54 28.24
CA ASP A 593 19.39 18.63 27.14
C ASP A 593 18.40 17.47 26.96
N TRP A 594 17.73 17.05 28.05
CA TRP A 594 16.89 15.85 28.07
C TRP A 594 15.46 16.12 27.59
N HIS A 595 14.90 17.27 27.97
CA HIS A 595 13.62 17.78 27.47
C HIS A 595 13.72 19.29 27.24
N PRO A 596 14.34 19.73 26.13
CA PRO A 596 14.48 21.15 25.87
C PRO A 596 13.10 21.78 25.78
N VAL A 597 13.05 23.06 26.15
CA VAL A 597 11.87 23.91 25.97
C VAL A 597 12.23 24.87 24.84
N PRO A 598 11.89 24.54 23.59
CA PRO A 598 12.34 25.33 22.45
C PRO A 598 11.79 26.76 22.55
N ALA A 599 12.67 27.70 22.21
CA ALA A 599 12.41 29.13 22.26
C ALA A 599 11.30 29.53 21.29
#